data_AF-A0A3Q0S5C1-F1
#
_entry.id   AF-A0A3Q0S5C1-F1
#
_cell.length_a   1.000
_cell.length_b   1.000
_cell.length_c   1.000
_cell.angle_alpha   90.00
_cell.angle_beta   90.00
_cell.angle_gamma   90.00
#
_symmetry.space_group_name_H-M   'P 1'
#
loop_
_entity.id
_entity.type
_entity.pdbx_description
1 polymer ?
#
loop_
_entity_poly.entity_id
_entity_poly.type
_entity_poly.pdbx_seq_one_letter_code
_entity_poly.pdbx_strand_id
1 'polypeptide(L)'
;MHKETRPRPKATYVPNMAPPKIPDGEKVDFDDLHRKRLEKDYNDLQSLIELHFTNRQKEEEELIELRNRIERRRADRAEQQRVRAEQERERQVRFAEEKARREEEVAKLRAEEEAKKKMVFSNKSFGGYLQKADQKKGKKLTAREEKKKVLMERRKPLNIDHLSQEKLVEKAQELWQWLHQLHTEKFELIEKLKRQKYDIHVLRNRVSDHQRGSKTSKTSHGAKGKSGTWK
;
A
#
# COMPACT_ATOMS: atom_id res chain seq x y z
N MET A 1 -8.07 -49.48 60.71
CA MET A 1 -8.83 -48.77 61.76
C MET A 1 -9.55 -47.62 61.06
N HIS A 2 -10.87 -47.50 60.91
CA HIS A 2 -12.05 -48.14 61.48
C HIS A 2 -13.07 -48.38 60.35
N LYS A 3 -13.76 -49.54 60.36
CA LYS A 3 -14.98 -49.76 59.59
C LYS A 3 -16.16 -49.34 60.49
N GLU A 4 -16.87 -48.27 60.15
CA GLU A 4 -18.13 -47.93 60.81
C GLU A 4 -19.26 -48.79 60.24
N THR A 5 -19.83 -49.63 61.09
CA THR A 5 -21.05 -50.40 60.87
C THR A 5 -22.25 -49.64 61.45
N ARG A 6 -23.25 -49.27 60.64
CA ARG A 6 -24.58 -48.80 61.08
C ARG A 6 -25.66 -49.18 60.03
N PRO A 7 -26.95 -49.26 60.39
CA PRO A 7 -27.63 -50.48 60.82
C PRO A 7 -28.64 -50.97 59.75
N ARG A 8 -29.05 -52.24 59.84
CA ARG A 8 -30.08 -52.81 58.95
C ARG A 8 -31.44 -52.10 59.17
N PRO A 9 -32.11 -51.62 58.11
CA PRO A 9 -33.46 -51.07 58.22
C PRO A 9 -34.46 -52.19 58.54
N LYS A 10 -35.33 -51.94 59.53
CA LYS A 10 -36.41 -52.84 59.94
C LYS A 10 -37.41 -53.00 58.80
N ALA A 11 -37.80 -54.24 58.51
CA ALA A 11 -38.79 -54.56 57.50
C ALA A 11 -40.15 -53.95 57.86
N THR A 12 -40.57 -52.95 57.08
CA THR A 12 -41.92 -52.41 57.09
C THR A 12 -42.87 -53.47 56.49
N TYR A 13 -43.84 -53.89 57.27
CA TYR A 13 -44.91 -54.80 56.86
C TYR A 13 -45.71 -54.19 55.71
N VAL A 14 -45.61 -54.76 54.51
CA VAL A 14 -46.50 -54.47 53.38
C VAL A 14 -47.76 -55.32 53.50
N PRO A 15 -48.96 -54.73 53.50
CA PRO A 15 -50.20 -55.50 53.55
C PRO A 15 -50.36 -56.28 52.24
N ASN A 16 -50.84 -57.51 52.35
CA ASN A 16 -51.08 -58.45 51.27
C ASN A 16 -52.05 -57.86 50.21
N MET A 17 -51.50 -57.28 49.13
CA MET A 17 -52.28 -56.88 47.95
C MET A 17 -52.66 -58.14 47.18
N ALA A 18 -53.93 -58.53 47.27
CA ALA A 18 -54.50 -59.56 46.42
C ALA A 18 -54.31 -59.17 44.93
N PRO A 19 -54.02 -60.13 44.03
CA PRO A 19 -53.86 -59.86 42.60
C PRO A 19 -55.12 -59.17 42.07
N PRO A 20 -55.01 -58.06 41.32
CA PRO A 20 -56.18 -57.44 40.70
C PRO A 20 -56.83 -58.46 39.77
N LYS A 21 -58.10 -58.81 40.02
CA LYS A 21 -58.90 -59.59 39.06
C LYS A 21 -59.02 -58.76 37.80
N ILE A 22 -58.36 -59.22 36.73
CA ILE A 22 -58.52 -58.69 35.38
C ILE A 22 -59.96 -59.02 34.95
N PRO A 23 -60.80 -58.04 34.60
CA PRO A 23 -62.11 -58.30 34.03
C PRO A 23 -61.96 -59.04 32.70
N ASP A 24 -62.66 -60.17 32.59
CA ASP A 24 -62.73 -60.98 31.38
C ASP A 24 -63.31 -60.17 30.20
N GLY A 25 -62.60 -60.17 29.07
CA GLY A 25 -63.26 -60.28 27.78
C GLY A 25 -63.47 -59.03 26.92
N GLU A 26 -62.58 -58.03 26.93
CA GLU A 26 -62.45 -57.16 25.76
C GLU A 26 -61.37 -57.75 24.84
N LYS A 27 -61.78 -58.31 23.69
CA LYS A 27 -60.84 -58.82 22.68
C LYS A 27 -59.90 -57.67 22.31
N VAL A 28 -58.67 -57.74 22.82
CA VAL A 28 -57.60 -56.80 22.46
C VAL A 28 -57.38 -56.96 20.96
N ASP A 29 -57.85 -55.99 20.18
CA ASP A 29 -57.66 -55.97 18.73
C ASP A 29 -56.18 -55.67 18.46
N PHE A 30 -55.43 -56.71 18.09
CA PHE A 30 -54.01 -56.59 17.79
C PHE A 30 -53.73 -55.67 16.60
N ASP A 31 -54.68 -55.53 15.67
CA ASP A 31 -54.56 -54.60 14.55
C ASP A 31 -54.76 -53.15 15.02
N ASP A 32 -55.65 -52.92 16.00
CA ASP A 32 -55.81 -51.60 16.63
C ASP A 32 -54.57 -51.19 17.44
N LEU A 33 -53.96 -52.14 18.17
CA LEU A 33 -52.73 -51.90 18.90
C LEU A 33 -51.56 -51.59 17.95
N HIS A 34 -51.49 -52.26 16.80
CA HIS A 34 -50.48 -51.99 15.78
C HIS A 34 -50.68 -50.62 15.10
N ARG A 35 -51.92 -50.27 14.75
CA ARG A 35 -52.27 -48.93 14.22
C ARG A 35 -51.91 -47.83 15.20
N LYS A 36 -52.28 -47.95 16.48
CA LYS A 36 -51.97 -46.97 17.52
C LYS A 36 -50.46 -46.81 17.74
N ARG A 37 -49.68 -47.90 17.59
CA ARG A 37 -48.23 -47.83 17.65
C ARG A 37 -47.66 -47.06 16.46
N LEU A 38 -48.07 -47.39 15.24
CA LEU A 38 -47.64 -46.69 14.03
C LEU A 38 -48.00 -45.19 14.07
N GLU A 39 -49.21 -44.85 14.51
CA GLU A 39 -49.65 -43.46 14.64
C GLU A 39 -48.85 -42.70 15.71
N LYS A 40 -48.57 -43.33 16.85
CA LYS A 40 -47.69 -42.76 17.88
C LYS A 40 -46.28 -42.54 17.34
N ASP A 41 -45.67 -43.55 16.73
CA ASP A 41 -44.31 -43.48 16.20
C ASP A 41 -44.20 -42.43 15.08
N TYR A 42 -45.24 -42.30 14.25
CA TYR A 42 -45.34 -41.26 13.22
C TYR A 42 -45.41 -39.86 13.84
N ASN A 43 -46.27 -39.64 14.85
CA ASN A 43 -46.40 -38.36 15.53
C ASN A 43 -45.13 -37.98 16.31
N ASP A 44 -44.49 -38.95 16.97
CA ASP A 44 -43.22 -38.76 17.68
C ASP A 44 -42.10 -38.39 16.69
N LEU A 45 -42.05 -39.06 15.53
CA LEU A 45 -41.08 -38.75 14.48
C LEU A 45 -41.30 -37.34 13.92
N GLN A 46 -42.55 -36.96 13.63
CA GLN A 46 -42.88 -35.63 13.13
C GLN A 46 -42.51 -34.55 14.16
N SER A 47 -42.82 -34.77 15.43
CA SER A 47 -42.46 -33.87 16.53
C SER A 47 -40.94 -33.74 16.69
N LEU A 48 -40.19 -34.83 16.56
CA LEU A 48 -38.73 -34.81 16.64
C LEU A 48 -38.09 -34.04 15.49
N ILE A 49 -38.63 -34.22 14.28
CA ILE A 49 -38.22 -33.50 13.07
C ILE A 49 -38.45 -31.99 13.28
N GLU A 50 -39.67 -31.59 13.64
CA GLU A 50 -40.01 -30.19 13.87
C GLU A 50 -39.15 -29.57 14.99
N LEU A 51 -38.96 -30.27 16.10
CA LEU A 51 -38.11 -29.81 17.20
C LEU A 51 -36.66 -29.60 16.75
N HIS A 52 -36.09 -30.53 15.99
CA HIS A 52 -34.72 -30.44 15.49
C HIS A 52 -34.54 -29.23 14.56
N PHE A 53 -35.44 -29.05 13.59
CA PHE A 53 -35.36 -27.92 12.66
C PHE A 53 -35.55 -26.58 13.38
N THR A 54 -36.53 -26.49 14.28
CA THR A 54 -36.82 -25.26 15.02
C THR A 54 -35.66 -24.88 15.95
N ASN A 55 -35.06 -25.86 16.63
CA ASN A 55 -33.91 -25.62 17.50
C ASN A 55 -32.69 -25.18 16.70
N ARG A 56 -32.40 -25.86 15.58
CA ARG A 56 -31.27 -25.53 14.72
C ARG A 56 -31.43 -24.14 14.11
N GLN A 57 -32.63 -23.79 13.65
CA GLN A 57 -32.92 -22.46 13.11
C GLN A 57 -32.69 -21.37 14.16
N LYS A 58 -33.20 -21.56 15.39
CA LYS A 58 -32.98 -20.60 16.50
C LYS A 58 -31.49 -20.45 16.83
N GLU A 59 -30.76 -21.56 16.93
CA GLU A 59 -29.32 -21.54 17.19
C GLU A 59 -28.56 -20.82 16.07
N GLU A 60 -28.91 -21.07 14.81
CA GLU A 60 -28.29 -20.40 13.65
C GLU A 60 -28.57 -18.89 13.65
N GLU A 61 -29.80 -18.48 13.94
CA GLU A 61 -30.18 -17.06 14.07
C GLU A 61 -29.36 -16.38 15.19
N GLU A 62 -29.25 -17.00 16.36
CA GLU A 62 -28.43 -16.48 17.48
C GLU A 62 -26.94 -16.37 17.12
N LEU A 63 -26.41 -17.36 16.41
CA LEU A 63 -25.02 -17.34 15.95
C LEU A 63 -24.78 -16.23 14.92
N ILE A 64 -25.72 -16.02 13.99
CA ILE A 64 -25.65 -14.94 13.00
C ILE A 64 -25.70 -13.57 13.70
N GLU A 65 -26.61 -13.38 14.66
CA GLU A 65 -26.69 -12.15 15.43
C GLU A 65 -25.40 -11.86 16.21
N LEU A 66 -24.84 -12.88 16.85
CA LEU A 66 -23.58 -12.78 17.58
C LEU A 66 -22.41 -12.41 16.64
N ARG A 67 -22.31 -13.08 15.48
CA ARG A 67 -21.33 -12.78 14.43
C ARG A 67 -21.45 -11.33 14.00
N ASN A 68 -22.66 -10.87 13.68
CA ASN A 68 -22.91 -9.50 13.22
C ASN A 68 -22.57 -8.46 14.30
N ARG A 69 -22.77 -8.77 15.58
CA ARG A 69 -22.35 -7.91 16.69
C ARG A 69 -20.82 -7.85 16.83
N ILE A 70 -20.13 -8.98 16.66
CA ILE A 70 -18.65 -9.02 16.67
C ILE A 70 -18.07 -8.24 15.49
N GLU A 71 -18.66 -8.40 14.30
CA GLU A 71 -18.21 -7.70 13.10
C GLU A 71 -18.38 -6.18 13.24
N ARG A 72 -19.53 -5.71 13.73
CA ARG A 72 -19.74 -4.29 14.07
C ARG A 72 -18.68 -3.76 15.04
N ARG A 73 -18.43 -4.46 16.15
CA ARG A 73 -17.37 -4.06 17.11
C ARG A 73 -15.96 -4.08 16.52
N ARG A 74 -15.69 -4.89 15.49
CA ARG A 74 -14.40 -4.88 14.79
C ARG A 74 -14.33 -3.68 13.85
N ALA A 75 -15.40 -3.39 13.12
CA ALA A 75 -15.51 -2.22 12.25
C ALA A 75 -15.33 -0.91 13.06
N ASP A 76 -16.03 -0.77 14.19
CA ASP A 76 -15.92 0.41 15.05
C ASP A 76 -14.49 0.61 15.57
N ARG A 77 -13.81 -0.48 15.97
CA ARG A 77 -12.40 -0.42 16.40
C ARG A 77 -11.46 -0.02 15.25
N ALA A 78 -11.69 -0.55 14.06
CA ALA A 78 -10.92 -0.19 12.88
C ALA A 78 -11.11 1.29 12.52
N GLU A 79 -12.34 1.80 12.60
CA GLU A 79 -12.65 3.21 12.39
C GLU A 79 -11.99 4.10 13.44
N GLN A 80 -12.08 3.75 14.72
CA GLN A 80 -11.39 4.48 15.79
C GLN A 80 -9.88 4.54 15.57
N GLN A 81 -9.25 3.45 15.12
CA GLN A 81 -7.84 3.46 14.77
C GLN A 81 -7.54 4.38 13.58
N ARG A 82 -8.40 4.35 12.54
CA ARG A 82 -8.25 5.21 11.36
C ARG A 82 -8.34 6.69 11.73
N VAL A 83 -9.33 7.07 12.55
CA VAL A 83 -9.51 8.44 13.03
C VAL A 83 -8.32 8.89 13.88
N ARG A 84 -7.81 8.04 14.79
CA ARG A 84 -6.61 8.36 15.58
C ARG A 84 -5.38 8.57 14.68
N ALA A 85 -5.17 7.70 13.70
CA ALA A 85 -4.06 7.81 12.76
C ALA A 85 -4.17 9.07 11.89
N GLU A 86 -5.37 9.44 11.47
CA GLU A 86 -5.64 10.67 10.71
C GLU A 86 -5.37 11.93 11.54
N GLN A 87 -5.84 11.98 12.78
CA GLN A 87 -5.57 13.09 13.70
C GLN A 87 -4.09 13.22 14.07
N GLU A 88 -3.37 12.10 14.20
CA GLU A 88 -1.92 12.13 14.40
C GLU A 88 -1.19 12.66 13.16
N ARG A 89 -1.59 12.21 11.97
CA ARG A 89 -1.05 12.72 10.71
C ARG A 89 -1.32 14.21 10.53
N GLU A 90 -2.52 14.68 10.85
CA GLU A 90 -2.85 16.11 10.78
C GLU A 90 -1.98 16.94 11.73
N ARG A 91 -1.76 16.47 12.96
CA ARG A 91 -0.87 17.13 13.92
C ARG A 91 0.57 17.19 13.41
N GLN A 92 1.08 16.11 12.83
CA GLN A 92 2.43 16.09 12.23
C GLN A 92 2.52 17.06 11.05
N VAL A 93 1.49 17.15 10.21
CA VAL A 93 1.42 18.09 9.08
C VAL A 93 1.42 19.53 9.58
N ARG A 94 0.57 19.88 10.57
CA ARG A 94 0.53 21.23 11.15
C ARG A 94 1.88 21.63 11.76
N PHE A 95 2.53 20.72 12.48
CA PHE A 95 3.85 20.97 13.05
C PHE A 95 4.92 21.17 11.96
N ALA A 96 4.88 20.37 10.90
CA ALA A 96 5.78 20.51 9.76
C ALA A 96 5.54 21.84 9.00
N GLU A 97 4.28 22.26 8.87
CA GLU A 97 3.90 23.52 8.23
C GLU A 97 4.31 24.74 9.07
N GLU A 98 4.09 24.71 10.39
CA GLU A 98 4.55 25.77 11.30
C GLU A 98 6.08 25.89 11.30
N LYS A 99 6.78 24.75 11.31
CA LYS A 99 8.23 24.71 11.20
C LYS A 99 8.70 25.25 9.84
N ALA A 100 8.05 24.88 8.74
CA ALA A 100 8.36 25.40 7.42
C ALA A 100 8.13 26.92 7.33
N ARG A 101 7.06 27.45 7.94
CA ARG A 101 6.81 28.90 7.99
C ARG A 101 7.87 29.65 8.79
N ARG A 102 8.29 29.10 9.94
CA ARG A 102 9.41 29.67 10.73
C ARG A 102 10.73 29.62 9.97
N GLU A 103 11.00 28.52 9.25
CA GLU A 103 12.20 28.41 8.41
C GLU A 103 12.16 29.40 7.24
N GLU A 104 10.99 29.67 6.66
CA GLU A 104 10.79 30.67 5.61
C GLU A 104 10.99 32.11 6.12
N GLU A 105 10.45 32.44 7.30
CA GLU A 105 10.65 33.74 7.95
C GLU A 105 12.12 33.99 8.31
N VAL A 106 12.82 32.98 8.86
CA VAL A 106 14.25 33.05 9.18
C VAL A 106 15.11 33.12 7.90
N ALA A 107 14.73 32.42 6.83
CA ALA A 107 15.41 32.51 5.54
C ALA A 107 15.24 33.89 4.91
N LYS A 108 14.05 34.51 5.03
CA LYS A 108 13.79 35.87 4.56
C LYS A 108 14.59 36.91 5.34
N LEU A 109 14.65 36.80 6.67
CA LEU A 109 15.49 37.67 7.51
C LEU A 109 16.98 37.55 7.18
N ARG A 110 17.50 36.33 7.00
CA ARG A 110 18.89 36.14 6.54
C ARG A 110 19.13 36.72 5.15
N ALA A 111 18.18 36.57 4.23
CA ALA A 111 18.28 37.14 2.89
C ALA A 111 18.26 38.68 2.91
N GLU A 112 17.46 39.29 3.78
CA GLU A 112 17.42 40.74 3.99
C GLU A 112 18.70 41.27 4.65
N GLU A 113 19.26 40.55 5.64
CA GLU A 113 20.54 40.89 6.27
C GLU A 113 21.70 40.73 5.28
N GLU A 114 21.72 39.66 4.48
CA GLU A 114 22.70 39.45 3.42
C GLU A 114 22.55 40.50 2.30
N ALA A 115 21.32 40.92 1.97
CA ALA A 115 21.06 42.01 1.04
C ALA A 115 21.55 43.37 1.59
N LYS A 116 21.30 43.68 2.87
CA LYS A 116 21.84 44.89 3.52
C LYS A 116 23.37 44.85 3.56
N LYS A 117 23.97 43.71 3.89
CA LYS A 117 25.43 43.50 3.86
C LYS A 117 26.00 43.63 2.44
N LYS A 118 25.28 43.11 1.42
CA LYS A 118 25.64 43.29 0.01
C LYS A 118 25.45 44.71 -0.49
N MET A 119 24.45 45.46 0.00
CA MET A 119 24.30 46.88 -0.34
C MET A 119 25.45 47.71 0.25
N VAL A 120 25.90 47.36 1.46
CA VAL A 120 27.10 47.96 2.08
C VAL A 120 28.39 47.52 1.38
N PHE A 121 28.44 46.31 0.81
CA PHE A 121 29.61 45.76 0.11
C PHE A 121 29.59 45.93 -1.42
N SER A 122 28.50 46.45 -2.00
CA SER A 122 28.33 46.63 -3.45
C SER A 122 28.94 47.96 -3.91
N ASN A 123 30.23 48.12 -3.63
CA ASN A 123 31.14 48.77 -4.56
C ASN A 123 32.09 47.68 -5.08
N LYS A 124 31.85 47.27 -6.33
CA LYS A 124 32.57 46.27 -7.15
C LYS A 124 31.98 44.84 -7.16
N SER A 125 31.19 44.60 -8.21
CA SER A 125 31.21 43.35 -8.98
C SER A 125 30.43 42.14 -8.44
N PHE A 126 29.10 42.25 -8.28
CA PHE A 126 28.24 41.10 -7.96
C PHE A 126 26.96 41.04 -8.83
N GLY A 127 27.12 40.94 -10.15
CA GLY A 127 26.01 40.91 -11.12
C GLY A 127 25.36 39.54 -11.40
N GLY A 128 25.86 38.43 -10.85
CA GLY A 128 25.42 37.08 -11.24
C GLY A 128 24.35 36.42 -10.36
N TYR A 129 24.11 36.92 -9.15
CA TYR A 129 23.29 36.21 -8.14
C TYR A 129 21.81 36.57 -8.22
N LEU A 130 21.48 37.81 -8.62
CA LEU A 130 20.09 38.29 -8.65
C LEU A 130 19.25 37.61 -9.74
N GLN A 131 19.86 37.21 -10.86
CA GLN A 131 19.18 36.53 -11.96
C GLN A 131 18.71 35.10 -11.62
N LYS A 132 19.29 34.47 -10.59
CA LYS A 132 18.89 33.12 -10.14
C LYS A 132 17.80 33.13 -9.06
N ALA A 133 17.56 34.27 -8.42
CA ALA A 133 16.54 34.41 -7.39
C ALA A 133 15.13 34.50 -7.99
N ASP A 134 14.98 35.17 -9.13
CA ASP A 134 13.65 35.42 -9.72
C ASP A 134 13.10 34.22 -10.54
N GLN A 135 13.95 33.29 -10.95
CA GLN A 135 13.52 32.03 -11.62
C GLN A 135 12.92 30.98 -10.66
N LYS A 136 12.87 31.25 -9.35
CA LYS A 136 12.36 30.32 -8.32
C LYS A 136 10.88 30.53 -7.92
N LYS A 137 10.12 31.39 -8.61
CA LYS A 137 8.69 31.63 -8.31
C LYS A 137 7.69 30.60 -8.85
N GLY A 138 8.16 29.59 -9.58
CA GLY A 138 7.42 28.35 -9.80
C GLY A 138 8.28 27.20 -9.29
N LYS A 139 7.74 26.32 -8.45
CA LYS A 139 8.37 25.03 -8.15
C LYS A 139 8.42 24.21 -9.46
N LYS A 140 9.36 24.52 -10.36
CA LYS A 140 9.74 23.63 -11.45
C LYS A 140 10.12 22.33 -10.76
N LEU A 141 9.44 21.25 -11.10
CA LEU A 141 9.80 19.93 -10.59
C LEU A 141 11.29 19.77 -10.81
N THR A 142 11.99 19.40 -9.75
CA THR A 142 13.42 19.09 -9.89
C THR A 142 13.55 17.95 -10.91
N ALA A 143 14.65 17.89 -11.66
CA ALA A 143 14.87 16.80 -12.62
C ALA A 143 14.72 15.40 -11.98
N ARG A 144 14.92 15.30 -10.65
CA ARG A 144 14.65 14.10 -9.85
C ARG A 144 13.16 13.79 -9.74
N GLU A 145 12.33 14.79 -9.46
CA GLU A 145 10.88 14.64 -9.34
C GLU A 145 10.24 14.37 -10.70
N GLU A 146 10.69 15.02 -11.77
CA GLU A 146 10.24 14.74 -13.14
C GLU A 146 10.57 13.30 -13.54
N LYS A 147 11.80 12.85 -13.30
CA LYS A 147 12.20 11.45 -13.54
C LYS A 147 11.33 10.49 -12.74
N LYS A 148 11.08 10.77 -11.46
CA LYS A 148 10.23 9.92 -10.61
C LYS A 148 8.80 9.86 -11.14
N LYS A 149 8.23 11.01 -11.52
CA LYS A 149 6.88 11.11 -12.09
C LYS A 149 6.75 10.25 -13.36
N VAL A 150 7.66 10.45 -14.33
CA VAL A 150 7.66 9.69 -15.60
C VAL A 150 7.85 8.19 -15.36
N LEU A 151 8.71 7.78 -14.42
CA LEU A 151 8.89 6.37 -14.09
C LEU A 151 7.65 5.76 -13.42
N MET A 152 6.94 6.51 -12.57
CA MET A 152 5.68 6.05 -11.99
C MET A 152 4.59 5.92 -13.05
N GLU A 153 4.48 6.87 -13.98
CA GLU A 153 3.53 6.81 -15.10
C GLU A 153 3.79 5.60 -16.02
N ARG A 154 5.05 5.24 -16.26
CA ARG A 154 5.42 4.06 -17.06
C ARG A 154 5.21 2.74 -16.33
N ARG A 155 5.15 2.75 -14.99
CA ARG A 155 5.00 1.52 -14.20
C ARG A 155 3.53 1.11 -14.14
N LYS A 156 3.18 0.10 -14.93
CA LYS A 156 1.86 -0.53 -14.85
C LYS A 156 1.81 -1.46 -13.63
N PRO A 157 0.78 -1.38 -12.76
CA PRO A 157 0.62 -2.31 -11.66
C PRO A 157 0.40 -3.73 -12.22
N LEU A 158 1.05 -4.71 -11.58
CA LEU A 158 0.91 -6.11 -11.96
C LEU A 158 -0.19 -6.74 -11.10
N ASN A 159 -1.31 -7.10 -11.73
CA ASN A 159 -2.38 -7.83 -11.09
C ASN A 159 -2.39 -9.26 -11.63
N ILE A 160 -1.91 -10.23 -10.85
CA ILE A 160 -1.74 -11.63 -11.27
C ILE A 160 -2.52 -12.65 -10.43
N ASP A 161 -3.11 -12.24 -9.31
CA ASP A 161 -3.62 -13.14 -8.26
C ASP A 161 -4.86 -13.96 -8.68
N HIS A 162 -5.50 -13.57 -9.77
CA HIS A 162 -6.75 -14.15 -10.26
C HIS A 162 -6.63 -14.70 -11.70
N LEU A 163 -5.40 -14.83 -12.23
CA LEU A 163 -5.17 -15.38 -13.57
C LEU A 163 -4.98 -16.90 -13.56
N SER A 164 -5.47 -17.57 -14.61
CA SER A 164 -5.23 -18.99 -14.87
C SER A 164 -3.80 -19.24 -15.35
N GLN A 165 -3.34 -20.49 -15.25
CA GLN A 165 -1.96 -20.87 -15.61
C GLN A 165 -1.58 -20.50 -17.05
N GLU A 166 -2.46 -20.72 -18.02
CA GLU A 166 -2.23 -20.34 -19.42
C GLU A 166 -2.04 -18.82 -19.58
N LYS A 167 -2.89 -18.02 -18.93
CA LYS A 167 -2.79 -16.56 -18.98
C LYS A 167 -1.57 -16.03 -18.22
N LEU A 168 -1.09 -16.73 -17.20
CA LEU A 168 0.15 -16.38 -16.51
C LEU A 168 1.37 -16.58 -17.44
N VAL A 169 1.36 -17.62 -18.28
CA VAL A 169 2.42 -17.85 -19.27
C VAL A 169 2.42 -16.74 -20.32
N GLU A 170 1.26 -16.38 -20.86
CA GLU A 170 1.13 -15.23 -21.77
C GLU A 170 1.63 -13.95 -21.12
N LYS A 171 1.24 -13.71 -19.85
CA LYS A 171 1.66 -12.50 -19.12
C LYS A 171 3.18 -12.45 -18.90
N ALA A 172 3.80 -13.60 -18.63
CA ALA A 172 5.24 -13.70 -18.50
C ALA A 172 5.95 -13.40 -19.83
N GLN A 173 5.42 -13.88 -20.95
CA GLN A 173 5.95 -13.57 -22.28
C GLN A 173 5.84 -12.08 -22.61
N GLU A 174 4.69 -11.44 -22.33
CA GLU A 174 4.52 -9.99 -22.51
C GLU A 174 5.54 -9.18 -21.70
N LEU A 175 5.72 -9.53 -20.41
CA LEU A 175 6.69 -8.84 -19.55
C LEU A 175 8.12 -9.05 -20.03
N TRP A 176 8.45 -10.24 -20.53
CA TRP A 176 9.76 -10.53 -21.09
C TRP A 176 10.03 -9.71 -22.36
N GLN A 177 9.05 -9.64 -23.28
CA GLN A 177 9.16 -8.82 -24.49
C GLN A 177 9.32 -7.34 -24.13
N TRP A 178 8.56 -6.84 -23.15
CA TRP A 178 8.69 -5.47 -22.66
C TRP A 178 10.07 -5.18 -22.06
N LEU A 179 10.61 -6.11 -21.25
CA LEU A 179 11.96 -5.99 -20.72
C LEU A 179 13.02 -5.99 -21.83
N HIS A 180 12.87 -6.86 -22.82
CA HIS A 180 13.77 -6.95 -23.96
C HIS A 180 13.77 -5.63 -24.75
N GLN A 181 12.60 -5.06 -25.05
CA GLN A 181 12.48 -3.75 -25.70
C GLN A 181 13.23 -2.66 -24.92
N LEU A 182 13.02 -2.57 -23.60
CA LEU A 182 13.71 -1.58 -22.76
C LEU A 182 15.24 -1.76 -22.76
N HIS A 183 15.72 -3.00 -22.82
CA HIS A 183 17.15 -3.29 -22.95
C HIS A 183 17.71 -2.84 -24.30
N THR A 184 17.00 -3.09 -25.39
CA THR A 184 17.39 -2.65 -26.73
C THR A 184 17.43 -1.12 -26.82
N GLU A 185 16.39 -0.43 -26.36
CA GLU A 185 16.36 1.04 -26.34
C GLU A 185 17.51 1.62 -25.51
N LYS A 186 17.81 1.03 -24.35
CA LYS A 186 18.95 1.43 -23.52
C LYS A 186 20.27 1.27 -24.28
N PHE A 187 20.46 0.16 -24.98
CA PHE A 187 21.68 -0.09 -25.76
C PHE A 187 21.85 0.96 -26.86
N GLU A 188 20.81 1.20 -27.66
CA GLU A 188 20.84 2.21 -28.73
C GLU A 188 21.15 3.62 -28.18
N LEU A 189 20.55 4.00 -27.05
CA LEU A 189 20.82 5.29 -26.41
C LEU A 189 22.28 5.41 -25.92
N ILE A 190 22.86 4.31 -25.42
CA ILE A 190 24.26 4.28 -25.00
C ILE A 190 25.19 4.46 -26.21
N GLU A 191 24.95 3.75 -27.31
CA GLU A 191 25.75 3.89 -28.53
C GLU A 191 25.62 5.28 -29.15
N LYS A 192 24.39 5.81 -29.19
CA LYS A 192 24.14 7.19 -29.61
C LYS A 192 24.89 8.20 -28.76
N LEU A 193 24.90 8.03 -27.43
CA LEU A 193 25.64 8.90 -26.53
C LEU A 193 27.15 8.82 -26.76
N LYS A 194 27.71 7.63 -27.01
CA LYS A 194 29.14 7.47 -27.37
C LYS A 194 29.47 8.25 -28.64
N ARG A 195 28.64 8.14 -29.68
CA ARG A 195 28.83 8.89 -30.93
C ARG A 195 28.73 10.39 -30.71
N GLN A 196 27.73 10.86 -29.99
CA GLN A 196 27.58 12.28 -29.66
C GLN A 196 28.78 12.84 -28.88
N LYS A 197 29.35 12.06 -27.95
CA LYS A 197 30.58 12.47 -27.23
C LYS A 197 31.76 12.66 -28.19
N TYR A 198 31.93 11.75 -29.14
CA TYR A 198 32.96 11.87 -30.17
C TYR A 198 32.72 13.12 -31.05
N ASP A 199 31.49 13.31 -31.54
CA ASP A 199 31.14 14.46 -32.37
C ASP A 199 31.39 15.79 -31.62
N ILE A 200 31.03 15.86 -30.33
CA ILE A 200 31.33 17.02 -29.47
C ILE A 200 32.84 17.27 -29.38
N HIS A 201 33.65 16.22 -29.22
CA HIS A 201 35.11 16.35 -29.18
C HIS A 201 35.65 16.93 -30.49
N VAL A 202 35.25 16.38 -31.63
CA VAL A 202 35.64 16.86 -32.96
C VAL A 202 35.20 18.31 -33.18
N LEU A 203 33.96 18.66 -32.83
CA LEU A 203 33.44 20.01 -32.96
C LEU A 203 34.21 21.01 -32.09
N ARG A 204 34.60 20.62 -30.86
CA ARG A 204 35.45 21.46 -30.00
C ARG A 204 36.80 21.74 -30.63
N ASN A 205 37.44 20.71 -31.23
CA ASN A 205 38.72 20.87 -31.93
C ASN A 205 38.56 21.80 -33.14
N ARG A 206 37.54 21.58 -33.98
CA ARG A 206 37.23 22.46 -35.13
C ARG A 206 37.03 23.92 -34.72
N VAL A 207 36.27 24.17 -33.64
CA VAL A 207 36.08 25.52 -33.11
C VAL A 207 37.41 26.12 -32.67
N SER A 208 38.28 25.35 -32.00
CA SER A 208 39.61 25.81 -31.60
C SER A 208 40.48 26.17 -32.80
N ASP A 209 40.50 25.34 -33.84
CA ASP A 209 41.32 25.55 -35.04
C ASP A 209 40.87 26.81 -35.80
N HIS A 210 39.55 26.98 -35.98
CA HIS A 210 39.00 28.19 -36.61
C HIS A 210 39.23 29.47 -35.76
N GLN A 211 39.32 29.36 -34.43
CA GLN A 211 39.66 30.49 -33.57
C GLN A 211 41.17 30.78 -33.52
N ARG A 212 42.03 29.79 -33.73
CA ARG A 212 43.49 29.96 -33.76
C ARG A 212 43.93 30.79 -34.97
N GLY A 213 43.33 30.58 -36.14
CA GLY A 213 43.60 31.40 -37.34
C GLY A 213 43.06 32.84 -37.26
N SER A 214 42.13 33.13 -36.36
CA SER A 214 41.57 34.47 -36.16
C SER A 214 42.39 35.36 -35.21
N LYS A 215 43.27 34.77 -34.39
CA LYS A 215 44.05 35.51 -33.38
C LYS A 215 45.47 35.86 -33.83
N THR A 216 45.97 35.29 -34.93
CA THR A 216 47.31 35.59 -35.47
C THR A 216 47.36 36.80 -36.41
N SER A 217 46.25 37.49 -36.69
CA SER A 217 46.29 38.70 -37.53
C SER A 217 46.50 40.01 -36.76
N LYS A 218 46.77 39.99 -35.45
CA LYS A 218 46.87 41.24 -34.65
C LYS A 218 48.19 41.49 -33.91
N THR A 219 49.20 40.65 -34.05
CA THR A 219 50.53 40.92 -33.45
C THR A 219 51.67 40.21 -34.20
N SER A 220 52.19 40.81 -35.28
CA SER A 220 53.62 40.75 -35.59
C SER A 220 54.03 41.85 -36.57
N HIS A 221 54.52 42.95 -35.99
CA HIS A 221 55.62 43.79 -36.48
C HIS A 221 55.92 43.79 -38.00
N GLY A 222 55.39 44.80 -38.69
CA GLY A 222 56.05 45.35 -39.87
C GLY A 222 57.25 46.17 -39.45
N ALA A 223 58.40 45.52 -39.23
CA ALA A 223 59.71 46.18 -39.16
C ALA A 223 60.57 45.65 -40.30
N LYS A 224 60.40 46.24 -41.49
CA LYS A 224 61.37 46.16 -42.59
C LYS A 224 61.84 47.58 -42.89
N GLY A 225 62.92 47.99 -42.23
CA GLY A 225 63.70 49.16 -42.57
C GLY A 225 65.16 48.75 -42.71
N LYS A 226 65.61 48.55 -43.95
CA LYS A 226 67.03 48.47 -44.30
C LYS A 226 67.57 49.90 -44.45
N SER A 227 68.58 50.25 -43.69
CA SER A 227 69.65 51.20 -44.03
C SER A 227 70.79 50.84 -43.07
N GLY A 228 72.02 50.55 -43.47
CA GLY A 228 72.81 51.01 -44.60
C GLY A 228 74.18 51.32 -43.99
N THR A 229 75.08 50.34 -43.93
CA THR A 229 76.46 50.54 -43.48
C THR A 229 77.35 50.55 -44.71
N TRP A 230 77.83 51.75 -45.07
CA TRP A 230 78.92 51.94 -46.02
C TRP A 230 79.93 52.92 -45.41
N LYS A 231 81.18 52.46 -45.40
CA LYS A 231 82.47 53.12 -45.10
C LYS A 231 82.67 53.73 -43.73
#